data_AF-A0AAP0BET4-F1
#
_entry.id   AF-A0AAP0BET4-F1
#
_cell.length_a   1.000
_cell.length_b   1.000
_cell.length_c   1.000
_cell.angle_alpha   90.00
_cell.angle_beta   90.00
_cell.angle_gamma   90.00
#
_symmetry.space_group_name_H-M   'P 1'
#
loop_
_entity.id
_entity.type
_entity.pdbx_description
1 polymer ?
#
loop_
_entity_poly.entity_id
_entity_poly.type
_entity_poly.pdbx_seq_one_letter_code
_entity_poly.pdbx_strand_id
1 'polypeptide(L)'
;MLTMKPSLIFGDKLSDNYYRVTDTERDEKPKMSAVQLAAAITASARIHMYKYINRPDCFYTDTDSTILGSPLPEDETSSTELGKFKLEHRLKKGIFLAPKSYALETEEDVDILKHKGAAKQFVNIEWFQSLLADPNKKKDLS
;
A
#
# COMPACT_ATOMS: atom_id res chain seq x y z
N MET A 1 -10.02 11.28 35.23
CA MET A 1 -9.20 11.51 36.44
C MET A 1 -7.92 12.20 35.99
N LEU A 2 -7.75 13.48 36.29
CA LEU A 2 -6.56 14.26 35.93
C LEU A 2 -5.55 14.11 37.07
N THR A 3 -4.47 13.38 36.82
CA THR A 3 -3.40 13.19 37.81
C THR A 3 -2.39 14.32 37.65
N MET A 4 -2.28 15.18 38.66
CA MET A 4 -1.30 16.27 38.68
C MET A 4 0.05 15.71 39.14
N LYS A 5 1.07 15.73 38.25
CA LYS A 5 2.44 15.41 38.65
C LYS A 5 3.08 16.61 39.39
N PRO A 6 4.02 16.39 40.32
CA PRO A 6 4.54 17.44 41.19
C PRO A 6 5.65 18.30 40.57
N SER A 7 6.05 18.05 39.31
CA SER A 7 7.12 18.82 38.68
C SER A 7 6.63 20.24 38.38
N LEU A 8 7.41 21.21 38.88
CA LEU A 8 7.09 22.62 38.92
C LEU A 8 6.93 23.18 37.49
N ILE A 9 5.69 23.53 37.11
CA ILE A 9 5.41 24.18 35.84
C ILE A 9 5.68 25.69 36.00
N PHE A 10 6.83 26.18 35.52
CA PHE A 10 7.02 27.61 35.32
C PHE A 10 6.28 28.04 34.05
N GLY A 11 5.30 28.94 34.22
CA GLY A 11 4.53 29.53 33.13
C GLY A 11 4.82 31.02 33.02
N ASP A 12 5.50 31.44 31.95
CA ASP A 12 5.69 32.87 31.68
C ASP A 12 4.39 33.45 31.06
N LYS A 13 3.84 34.50 31.66
CA LYS A 13 2.65 35.19 31.11
C LYS A 13 3.04 35.94 29.84
N LEU A 14 2.48 35.54 28.69
CA LEU A 14 2.69 36.21 27.40
C LEU A 14 1.68 37.34 27.18
N SER A 15 0.44 37.17 27.64
CA SER A 15 -0.60 38.20 27.64
C SER A 15 -1.72 37.83 28.62
N ASP A 16 -2.77 38.65 28.74
CA ASP A 16 -3.87 38.44 29.71
C ASP A 16 -4.56 37.07 29.60
N ASN A 17 -4.52 36.44 28.43
CA ASN A 17 -5.14 35.14 28.19
C ASN A 17 -4.15 34.03 27.77
N TYR A 18 -2.84 34.29 27.72
CA TYR A 18 -1.87 33.32 27.20
C TYR A 18 -0.66 33.20 28.12
N TYR A 19 -0.31 31.95 28.45
CA TYR A 19 0.87 31.59 29.23
C TYR A 19 1.74 30.62 28.42
N ARG A 20 3.06 30.83 28.44
CA ARG A 20 4.04 29.89 27.91
C ARG A 20 4.43 28.92 29.00
N VAL A 21 3.91 27.70 28.92
CA VAL A 21 4.32 26.60 29.79
C VAL A 21 5.49 25.89 29.13
N THR A 22 6.65 25.92 29.76
CA THR A 22 7.85 25.23 29.26
C THR A 22 8.14 24.07 30.21
N ASP A 23 7.92 22.84 29.74
CA ASP A 23 8.28 21.63 30.48
C ASP A 23 9.78 21.36 30.28
N THR A 24 10.58 21.60 31.32
CA THR A 24 12.05 21.46 31.27
C THR A 24 12.52 20.00 31.19
N GLU A 25 11.64 19.02 31.32
CA GLU A 25 11.99 17.59 31.32
C GLU A 25 11.64 16.84 30.02
N ARG A 26 10.96 17.48 29.05
CA ARG A 26 10.62 16.84 27.77
C ARG A 26 11.50 17.35 26.64
N ASP A 27 12.69 16.76 26.53
CA ASP A 27 13.60 16.90 25.38
C ASP A 27 13.11 16.12 24.12
N GLU A 28 11.93 15.50 24.19
CA GLU A 28 11.28 14.89 23.03
C GLU A 28 10.43 15.93 22.28
N LYS A 29 10.88 16.33 21.09
CA LYS A 29 10.07 17.12 20.15
C LYS A 29 8.69 16.48 20.01
N PRO A 30 7.59 17.26 20.07
CA PRO A 30 6.26 16.70 19.85
C PRO A 30 6.21 16.03 18.47
N LYS A 31 5.80 14.76 18.44
CA LYS A 31 5.60 14.01 17.18
C LYS A 31 4.46 14.70 16.41
N MET A 32 4.82 15.58 15.48
CA MET A 32 3.84 16.27 14.65
C MET A 32 3.32 15.33 13.56
N SER A 33 2.16 14.73 13.79
CA SER A 33 1.43 14.01 12.73
C SER A 33 0.62 15.00 11.90
N ALA A 34 1.00 15.21 10.64
CA ALA A 34 0.25 16.01 9.69
C ALA A 34 -0.69 15.12 8.86
N VAL A 35 -1.80 14.70 9.48
CA VAL A 35 -2.78 13.78 8.85
C VAL A 35 -3.36 14.36 7.55
N GLN A 36 -3.50 15.68 7.48
CA GLN A 36 -4.01 16.38 6.30
C GLN A 36 -3.06 16.21 5.10
N LEU A 37 -1.75 16.30 5.32
CA LEU A 37 -0.74 16.09 4.27
C LEU A 37 -0.73 14.64 3.82
N ALA A 38 -0.80 13.67 4.75
CA ALA A 38 -0.87 12.25 4.41
C ALA A 38 -2.11 11.90 3.57
N ALA A 39 -3.26 12.48 3.91
CA ALA A 39 -4.49 12.33 3.14
C ALA A 39 -4.35 12.93 1.73
N ALA A 40 -3.78 14.12 1.60
CA ALA A 40 -3.53 14.77 0.31
C ALA A 40 -2.59 13.93 -0.57
N ILE A 41 -1.48 13.42 -0.02
CA ILE A 41 -0.54 12.56 -0.75
C ILE A 41 -1.24 11.29 -1.27
N THR A 42 -2.01 10.61 -0.39
CA THR A 42 -2.70 9.37 -0.75
C THR A 42 -3.79 9.60 -1.81
N ALA A 43 -4.53 10.71 -1.70
CA ALA A 43 -5.54 11.09 -2.69
C ALA A 43 -4.88 11.38 -4.05
N SER A 44 -3.81 12.18 -4.09
CA SER A 44 -3.06 12.47 -5.30
C SER A 44 -2.51 11.21 -5.96
N ALA A 45 -1.96 10.27 -5.18
CA ALA A 45 -1.48 8.99 -5.70
C ALA A 45 -2.62 8.16 -6.34
N ARG A 46 -3.79 8.09 -5.71
CA ARG A 46 -4.96 7.38 -6.27
C ARG A 46 -5.50 8.03 -7.54
N ILE A 47 -5.57 9.36 -7.57
CA ILE A 47 -5.98 10.12 -8.77
C ILE A 47 -4.98 9.86 -9.91
N HIS A 48 -3.68 9.87 -9.60
CA HIS A 48 -2.64 9.52 -10.57
C HIS A 48 -2.81 8.09 -11.11
N MET A 49 -3.11 7.12 -10.24
CA MET A 49 -3.33 5.73 -10.66
C MET A 49 -4.63 5.54 -11.46
N TYR A 50 -5.65 6.38 -11.25
CA TYR A 50 -6.98 6.21 -11.83
C TYR A 50 -6.96 6.12 -13.36
N LYS A 51 -6.08 6.85 -14.05
CA LYS A 51 -5.96 6.79 -15.51
C LYS A 51 -5.56 5.41 -16.03
N TYR A 52 -4.82 4.62 -15.25
CA TYR A 52 -4.46 3.25 -15.58
C TYR A 52 -5.54 2.26 -15.16
N ILE A 53 -6.15 2.49 -14.00
CA ILE A 53 -7.24 1.66 -13.46
C ILE A 53 -8.46 1.69 -14.39
N ASN A 54 -8.77 2.85 -14.96
CA ASN A 54 -9.91 3.06 -15.84
C ASN A 54 -9.67 2.56 -17.28
N ARG A 55 -8.53 1.93 -17.57
CA ARG A 55 -8.30 1.33 -18.88
C ARG A 55 -9.15 0.06 -19.03
N PRO A 56 -9.73 -0.21 -20.22
CA PRO A 56 -10.53 -1.41 -20.45
C PRO A 56 -9.72 -2.71 -20.35
N ASP A 57 -8.40 -2.63 -20.52
CA ASP A 57 -7.48 -3.76 -20.43
C ASP A 57 -6.77 -3.85 -19.07
N CYS A 58 -7.26 -3.15 -18.04
CA CYS A 58 -6.74 -3.26 -16.69
C CYS A 58 -7.34 -4.48 -15.97
N PHE A 59 -6.47 -5.44 -15.63
CA PHE A 59 -6.88 -6.68 -14.95
C PHE A 59 -6.74 -6.58 -13.43
N TYR A 60 -5.76 -5.83 -12.93
CA TYR A 60 -5.47 -5.74 -11.50
C TYR A 60 -4.65 -4.50 -11.16
N THR A 61 -4.84 -3.97 -9.95
CA THR A 61 -4.03 -2.88 -9.37
C THR A 61 -3.80 -3.08 -7.87
N ASP A 62 -2.63 -2.67 -7.37
CA ASP A 62 -2.33 -2.58 -5.94
C ASP A 62 -1.38 -1.41 -5.68
N THR A 63 -1.90 -0.35 -5.04
CA THR A 63 -1.20 0.88 -4.62
C THR A 63 -0.52 1.66 -5.76
N ASP A 64 0.61 1.16 -6.26
CA ASP A 64 1.51 1.76 -7.25
C ASP A 64 1.84 0.79 -8.40
N SER A 65 1.10 -0.32 -8.51
CA SER A 65 1.26 -1.33 -9.56
C SER A 65 -0.05 -1.55 -10.34
N THR A 66 0.10 -1.93 -11.61
CA THR A 66 -1.01 -2.27 -12.51
C THR A 66 -0.63 -3.44 -13.40
N ILE A 67 -1.59 -4.31 -13.72
CA ILE A 67 -1.45 -5.40 -14.68
C ILE A 67 -2.39 -5.12 -15.83
N LEU A 68 -1.82 -4.96 -17.03
CA LEU A 68 -2.49 -4.48 -18.23
C LEU A 68 -2.37 -5.52 -19.35
N GLY A 69 -3.38 -5.56 -20.23
CA GLY A 69 -3.36 -6.42 -21.42
C GLY A 69 -2.50 -5.87 -22.55
N SER A 70 -2.30 -4.57 -22.61
CA SER A 70 -1.39 -3.91 -23.57
C SER A 70 -0.36 -3.05 -22.84
N PRO A 71 0.84 -2.88 -23.42
CA PRO A 71 1.91 -2.11 -22.80
C PRO A 71 1.52 -0.64 -22.61
N LEU A 72 2.16 0.01 -21.64
CA LEU A 72 2.09 1.46 -21.49
C LEU A 72 2.93 2.16 -22.59
N PRO A 73 2.58 3.40 -22.95
CA PRO A 73 3.42 4.24 -23.80
C PRO A 73 4.84 4.39 -23.25
N GLU A 74 5.84 4.49 -24.14
CA GLU A 74 7.25 4.59 -23.74
C GLU A 74 7.54 5.82 -22.87
N ASP A 75 6.83 6.93 -23.08
CA ASP A 75 6.97 8.16 -22.30
C ASP A 75 6.43 8.03 -20.87
N GLU A 76 5.59 7.03 -20.59
CA GLU A 76 5.09 6.72 -19.24
C GLU A 76 5.91 5.64 -18.53
N THR A 77 6.91 5.06 -19.21
CA THR A 77 7.74 3.98 -18.68
C THR A 77 9.21 4.36 -18.55
N SER A 78 9.82 4.02 -17.42
CA SER A 78 11.26 4.15 -17.21
C SER A 78 11.66 3.33 -15.98
N SER A 79 12.86 2.74 -16.00
CA SER A 79 13.40 2.01 -14.85
C SER A 79 14.10 2.93 -13.84
N THR A 80 14.32 4.20 -14.18
CA THR A 80 15.14 5.13 -13.37
C THR A 80 14.47 6.48 -13.10
N GLU A 81 13.53 6.90 -13.94
CA GLU A 81 12.87 8.21 -13.78
C GLU A 81 11.73 8.17 -12.75
N LEU A 82 11.74 9.13 -11.83
CA LEU A 82 10.74 9.26 -10.79
C LEU A 82 9.35 9.54 -11.38
N GLY A 83 8.34 8.79 -10.93
CA GLY A 83 6.95 8.96 -11.32
C GLY A 83 6.55 8.18 -12.57
N LYS A 84 7.50 7.58 -13.29
CA LYS A 84 7.23 6.66 -14.41
C LYS A 84 7.14 5.21 -13.93
N PHE A 85 6.46 4.37 -14.71
CA PHE A 85 6.35 2.95 -14.42
C PHE A 85 7.58 2.19 -14.87
N LYS A 86 8.10 1.35 -13.97
CA LYS A 86 9.07 0.32 -14.33
C LYS A 86 8.32 -0.90 -14.88
N LEU A 87 8.73 -1.40 -16.03
CA LEU A 87 8.27 -2.69 -16.52
C LEU A 87 8.95 -3.80 -15.70
N GLU A 88 8.19 -4.46 -14.81
CA GLU A 88 8.72 -5.54 -13.97
C GLU A 88 8.70 -6.89 -14.70
N HIS A 89 7.56 -7.28 -15.30
CA HIS A 89 7.39 -8.59 -15.93
C HIS A 89 6.47 -8.54 -17.14
N ARG A 90 6.71 -9.45 -18.08
CA ARG A 90 5.74 -9.86 -19.11
C ARG A 90 5.08 -11.16 -18.68
N LEU A 91 3.76 -11.26 -18.83
CA LEU A 91 2.97 -12.34 -18.26
C LEU A 91 2.33 -13.19 -19.35
N LYS A 92 2.41 -14.51 -19.21
CA LYS A 92 1.63 -15.48 -20.00
C LYS A 92 0.22 -15.61 -19.45
N LYS A 93 0.10 -15.64 -18.12
CA LYS A 93 -1.17 -15.88 -17.40
C LYS A 93 -1.17 -15.20 -16.04
N GLY A 94 -2.34 -14.75 -15.61
CA GLY A 94 -2.57 -14.23 -14.27
C GLY A 94 -3.90 -14.72 -13.70
N ILE A 95 -3.91 -15.14 -12.43
CA ILE A 95 -5.11 -15.54 -11.68
C ILE A 95 -5.25 -14.57 -10.50
N PHE A 96 -6.34 -13.80 -10.49
CA PHE A 96 -6.63 -12.79 -9.46
C PHE A 96 -7.90 -13.19 -8.70
N LEU A 97 -7.74 -13.74 -7.50
CA LEU A 97 -8.88 -14.26 -6.73
C LEU A 97 -9.44 -13.23 -5.75
N ALA A 98 -8.56 -12.36 -5.21
CA ALA A 98 -8.94 -11.31 -4.27
C ALA A 98 -7.84 -10.24 -4.19
N PRO A 99 -8.10 -9.07 -3.56
CA PRO A 99 -7.07 -8.08 -3.29
C PRO A 99 -5.87 -8.70 -2.56
N LYS A 100 -4.67 -8.55 -3.12
CA LYS A 100 -3.41 -9.12 -2.62
C LYS A 100 -3.38 -10.66 -2.57
N SER A 101 -4.22 -11.32 -3.38
CA SER A 101 -4.23 -12.77 -3.58
C SER A 101 -4.26 -13.11 -5.07
N TYR A 102 -3.09 -13.33 -5.65
CA TYR A 102 -2.91 -13.65 -7.06
C TYR A 102 -1.71 -14.55 -7.35
N ALA A 103 -1.77 -15.24 -8.50
CA ALA A 103 -0.68 -16.02 -9.08
C ALA A 103 -0.41 -15.54 -10.51
N LEU A 104 0.85 -15.30 -10.86
CA LEU A 104 1.28 -14.89 -12.19
C LEU A 104 2.30 -15.87 -12.73
N GLU A 105 2.18 -16.19 -14.01
CA GLU A 105 3.15 -16.97 -14.78
C GLU A 105 3.80 -16.02 -15.79
N THR A 106 5.12 -15.82 -15.68
CA THR A 106 5.85 -14.89 -16.55
C THR A 106 6.23 -15.53 -17.88
N GLU A 107 6.61 -14.71 -18.86
CA GLU A 107 7.17 -15.21 -20.12
C GLU A 107 8.47 -16.02 -19.93
N GLU A 108 9.18 -15.76 -18.85
CA GLU A 108 10.43 -16.43 -18.44
C GLU A 108 10.20 -17.72 -17.63
N ASP A 109 8.97 -18.23 -17.60
CA ASP A 109 8.58 -19.43 -16.85
C ASP A 109 8.86 -19.33 -15.33
N VAL A 110 8.73 -18.11 -14.79
CA VAL A 110 8.83 -17.84 -13.35
C VAL A 110 7.44 -17.63 -12.76
N ASP A 111 7.11 -18.38 -11.72
CA ASP A 111 5.85 -18.22 -10.99
C ASP A 111 5.97 -17.16 -9.88
N ILE A 112 5.06 -16.20 -9.87
CA ILE A 112 4.95 -15.16 -8.84
C ILE A 112 3.65 -15.37 -8.06
N LEU A 113 3.79 -15.72 -6.78
CA LEU A 113 2.67 -15.95 -5.87
C LEU A 113 2.57 -14.82 -4.82
N LYS A 114 1.40 -14.18 -4.76
CA LYS A 114 1.06 -13.24 -3.69
C LYS A 114 -0.20 -13.71 -2.98
N HIS A 115 -0.13 -13.89 -1.68
CA HIS A 115 -1.29 -14.16 -0.83
C HIS A 115 -1.13 -13.46 0.50
N LYS A 116 -2.18 -12.74 0.93
CA LYS A 116 -2.21 -12.00 2.19
C LYS A 116 -2.74 -12.89 3.31
N GLY A 117 -1.99 -12.97 4.40
CA GLY A 117 -2.40 -13.68 5.63
C GLY A 117 -1.54 -14.89 5.94
N ALA A 118 -1.90 -15.61 7.00
CA ALA A 118 -1.11 -16.72 7.54
C ALA A 118 -0.99 -17.93 6.59
N ALA A 119 -1.88 -18.04 5.60
CA ALA A 119 -1.88 -19.15 4.65
C ALA A 119 -0.87 -19.01 3.50
N LYS A 120 -0.05 -17.94 3.47
CA LYS A 120 0.86 -17.64 2.35
C LYS A 120 1.81 -18.78 1.99
N GLN A 121 2.28 -19.54 2.98
CA GLN A 121 3.20 -20.67 2.77
C GLN A 121 2.52 -21.94 2.23
N PHE A 122 1.19 -22.00 2.25
CA PHE A 122 0.42 -23.18 1.85
C PHE A 122 -0.27 -23.01 0.50
N VAL A 123 -0.09 -21.87 -0.17
CA VAL A 123 -0.66 -21.62 -1.50
C VAL A 123 0.40 -21.87 -2.57
N ASN A 124 -0.03 -22.49 -3.66
CA ASN A 124 0.75 -22.73 -4.87
C ASN A 124 -0.13 -22.45 -6.10
N ILE A 125 0.46 -22.48 -7.29
CA ILE A 125 -0.27 -22.15 -8.52
C ILE A 125 -1.43 -23.13 -8.76
N GLU A 126 -1.27 -24.41 -8.43
CA GLU A 126 -2.31 -25.43 -8.55
C GLU A 126 -3.49 -25.13 -7.63
N TRP A 127 -3.23 -24.63 -6.43
CA TRP A 127 -4.29 -24.19 -5.52
C TRP A 127 -5.07 -23.03 -6.12
N PHE A 128 -4.39 -22.01 -6.66
CA PHE A 128 -5.04 -20.90 -7.36
C PHE A 128 -5.89 -21.36 -8.53
N GLN A 129 -5.37 -22.28 -9.36
CA GLN A 129 -6.10 -22.87 -10.48
C GLN A 129 -7.32 -23.68 -9.99
N SER A 130 -7.17 -24.43 -8.92
CA SER A 130 -8.25 -25.25 -8.38
C SER A 130 -9.38 -24.40 -7.78
N LEU A 131 -9.06 -23.27 -7.15
CA LEU A 131 -10.05 -22.35 -6.59
C LEU A 131 -10.73 -21.52 -7.69
N LEU A 132 -10.02 -21.23 -8.78
CA LEU A 132 -10.62 -20.63 -9.97
C LEU A 132 -11.65 -21.58 -10.61
N ALA A 133 -11.35 -22.89 -10.65
CA ALA A 133 -12.24 -23.91 -11.21
C ALA A 133 -13.45 -24.20 -10.31
N ASP A 134 -13.25 -24.21 -8.99
CA ASP A 134 -14.31 -24.38 -7.99
C ASP A 134 -14.14 -23.38 -6.83
N PRO A 135 -14.88 -22.25 -6.85
CA PRO A 135 -14.77 -21.22 -5.83
C PRO A 135 -15.18 -21.66 -4.42
N ASN A 136 -15.94 -22.76 -4.28
CA ASN A 136 -16.40 -23.27 -2.98
C ASN A 136 -15.43 -24.27 -2.35
N LYS A 137 -14.33 -24.59 -3.03
CA LYS A 137 -13.36 -25.58 -2.59
C LYS A 137 -12.65 -25.12 -1.31
N LYS A 138 -12.83 -25.87 -0.23
CA LYS A 138 -12.05 -25.70 1.01
C LYS A 138 -10.77 -26.51 0.93
N LYS A 139 -9.64 -25.89 1.27
CA LYS A 139 -8.38 -26.62 1.46
C LYS A 139 -8.29 -27.02 2.92
N ASP A 140 -8.27 -28.32 3.20
CA ASP A 140 -7.93 -28.81 4.53
C ASP A 140 -6.44 -28.52 4.76
N LEU A 141 -6.16 -27.69 5.76
CA LEU A 141 -4.80 -27.41 6.22
C LEU A 141 -4.48 -28.50 7.25
N SER A 142 -3.98 -29.65 6.78
CA SER A 142 -3.43 -30.72 7.62
C SER A 142 -1.99 -30.42 8.03
#